data_AF-A0A957FCZ9-F1
#
_entry.id   AF-A0A957FCZ9-F1
#
_cell.length_a   1.000
_cell.length_b   1.000
_cell.length_c   1.000
_cell.angle_alpha   90.00
_cell.angle_beta   90.00
_cell.angle_gamma   90.00
#
_symmetry.space_group_name_H-M   'P 1'
#
loop_
_entity.id
_entity.type
_entity.pdbx_description
1 polymer ?
#
loop_
_entity_poly.entity_id
_entity_poly.type
_entity_poly.pdbx_seq_one_letter_code
_entity_poly.pdbx_strand_id
1 'polypeptide(L)'
;MNQFVRPDIAAMEPYTPIVPFEVLSARLGRPPEAITKLDANENPYGPAPRALQALQNGRFYHIYPDPESNALRDALSAYTGMPKARLLAGAGADELIDLLLRAVL
;
A
#
# COMPACT_ATOMS: atom_id res chain seq x y z
N MET A 1 27.93 15.19 12.42
CA MET A 1 27.71 13.77 12.10
C MET A 1 26.71 13.59 10.94
N ASN A 2 26.70 14.49 9.94
CA ASN A 2 25.67 14.53 8.88
C ASN A 2 26.24 14.79 7.46
N GLN A 3 27.55 14.62 7.25
CA GLN A 3 28.22 15.04 6.00
C GLN A 3 27.72 14.31 4.73
N PHE A 4 27.13 13.12 4.89
CA PHE A 4 26.64 12.30 3.78
C PHE A 4 25.12 12.35 3.58
N VAL A 5 24.38 13.12 4.39
CA VAL A 5 22.93 13.23 4.29
C VAL A 5 22.58 14.55 3.62
N ARG A 6 21.69 14.50 2.63
CA ARG A 6 21.17 15.70 1.96
C ARG A 6 20.53 16.65 2.98
N PRO A 7 20.79 17.98 2.93
CA PRO A 7 20.26 18.93 3.90
C PRO A 7 18.74 18.92 4.01
N ASP A 8 18.03 18.76 2.90
CA ASP A 8 16.57 18.67 2.85
C ASP A 8 16.02 17.45 3.59
N ILE A 9 16.69 16.29 3.48
CA ILE A 9 16.33 15.09 4.24
C ILE A 9 16.64 15.27 5.72
N ALA A 10 17.76 15.90 6.05
CA ALA A 10 18.15 16.16 7.44
C ALA A 10 17.20 17.13 8.16
N ALA A 11 16.57 18.04 7.42
CA ALA A 11 15.64 19.03 7.95
C ALA A 11 14.17 18.55 7.94
N MET A 12 13.86 17.45 7.25
CA MET A 12 12.50 16.96 7.10
C MET A 12 11.96 16.41 8.42
N GLU A 13 10.73 16.81 8.78
CA GLU A 13 10.04 16.22 9.91
C GLU A 13 9.61 14.77 9.60
N PRO A 14 9.73 13.84 10.56
CA PRO A 14 9.31 12.47 10.36
C PRO A 14 7.79 12.39 10.22
N TYR A 15 7.33 11.51 9.33
CA TYR A 15 5.91 11.16 9.25
C TYR A 15 5.42 10.56 10.58
N THR A 16 4.20 10.93 10.99
CA THR A 16 3.53 10.38 12.18
C THR A 16 2.53 9.29 11.75
N PRO A 17 2.86 8.01 11.89
CA PRO A 17 1.99 6.92 11.47
C PRO A 17 0.87 6.63 12.47
N ILE A 18 -0.12 5.85 12.03
CA ILE A 18 -1.12 5.25 12.91
C ILE A 18 -0.46 4.27 13.88
N VAL A 19 -1.04 4.07 15.07
CA VAL A 19 -0.49 3.12 16.05
C VAL A 19 -0.89 1.69 15.67
N PRO A 20 0.05 0.77 15.43
CA PRO A 20 -0.29 -0.62 15.08
C PRO A 20 -1.20 -1.27 16.11
N PHE A 21 -2.06 -2.16 15.65
CA PHE A 21 -3.14 -2.72 16.45
C PHE A 21 -2.63 -3.48 17.68
N GLU A 22 -1.55 -4.24 17.50
CA GLU A 22 -0.86 -5.01 18.54
C GLU A 22 -0.21 -4.09 19.59
N VAL A 23 0.36 -2.97 19.13
CA VAL A 23 0.96 -1.95 20.01
C VAL A 23 -0.12 -1.26 20.83
N LEU A 24 -1.25 -0.91 20.20
CA LEU A 24 -2.39 -0.32 20.87
C LEU A 24 -3.00 -1.28 21.90
N SER A 25 -3.14 -2.55 21.54
CA SER A 25 -3.61 -3.62 22.43
C SER A 25 -2.75 -3.74 23.69
N ALA A 26 -1.42 -3.83 23.53
CA ALA A 26 -0.49 -3.90 24.65
C ALA A 26 -0.55 -2.64 25.54
N ARG A 27 -0.61 -1.45 24.95
CA ARG A 27 -0.69 -0.17 25.68
C ARG A 27 -1.96 -0.04 26.51
N LEU A 28 -3.08 -0.52 25.97
CA LEU A 28 -4.39 -0.44 26.64
C LEU A 28 -4.64 -1.58 27.63
N GLY A 29 -3.80 -2.63 27.63
CA GLY A 29 -4.03 -3.83 28.42
C GLY A 29 -5.33 -4.55 28.03
N ARG A 30 -5.72 -4.45 26.75
CA ARG A 30 -6.96 -5.03 26.22
C ARG A 30 -6.67 -6.00 25.10
N PRO A 31 -7.37 -7.13 25.03
CA PRO A 31 -7.25 -8.02 23.88
C PRO A 31 -7.67 -7.28 22.60
N PRO A 32 -7.04 -7.56 21.44
CA PRO A 32 -7.34 -6.89 20.18
C PRO A 32 -8.84 -6.91 19.84
N GLU A 33 -9.54 -8.00 20.14
CA GLU A 33 -10.97 -8.18 19.90
C GLU A 33 -11.87 -7.21 20.69
N ALA A 34 -11.34 -6.61 21.77
CA ALA A 34 -12.04 -5.59 22.55
C ALA A 34 -11.75 -4.15 22.08
N ILE A 35 -11.04 -3.98 20.96
CA ILE A 35 -10.67 -2.68 20.40
C ILE A 35 -11.42 -2.46 19.09
N THR A 36 -12.25 -1.42 19.06
CA THR A 36 -12.87 -0.94 17.82
C THR A 36 -11.95 0.08 17.15
N LYS A 37 -11.32 -0.32 16.04
CA LYS A 37 -10.39 0.50 15.28
C LYS A 37 -11.11 1.27 14.17
N LEU A 38 -11.02 2.60 14.18
CA LEU A 38 -11.70 3.51 13.23
C LEU A 38 -10.81 4.71 12.84
N ASP A 39 -9.49 4.52 12.80
CA ASP A 39 -8.48 5.60 12.70
C ASP A 39 -7.66 5.58 11.39
N ALA A 40 -7.87 4.60 10.51
CA ALA A 40 -7.03 4.39 9.32
C ALA A 40 -7.81 4.16 8.00
N ASN A 41 -9.12 4.45 7.96
CA ASN A 41 -9.99 4.24 6.78
C ASN A 41 -9.99 2.80 6.23
N GLU A 42 -9.68 1.81 7.07
CA GLU A 42 -9.69 0.41 6.70
C GLU A 42 -11.13 -0.07 6.44
N ASN A 43 -11.29 -1.04 5.52
CA ASN A 43 -12.60 -1.62 5.25
C ASN A 43 -13.01 -2.56 6.41
N PRO A 44 -14.11 -2.28 7.14
CA PRO A 44 -14.52 -3.09 8.30
C PRO A 44 -14.97 -4.51 7.92
N TYR A 45 -15.25 -4.76 6.63
CA TYR A 45 -15.65 -6.08 6.14
C TYR A 45 -14.47 -6.96 5.73
N GLY A 46 -13.24 -6.43 5.76
CA GLY A 46 -12.05 -7.11 5.26
C GLY A 46 -12.02 -7.21 3.71
N PRO A 47 -11.08 -7.99 3.16
CA PRO A 47 -10.94 -8.17 1.72
C PRO A 47 -12.10 -8.99 1.15
N ALA A 48 -12.42 -8.76 -0.13
CA ALA A 48 -13.45 -9.54 -0.83
C ALA A 48 -13.13 -11.05 -0.81
N PRO A 49 -14.12 -11.95 -0.62
CA PRO A 49 -13.88 -13.40 -0.56
C PRO A 49 -13.12 -13.97 -1.77
N ARG A 50 -13.40 -13.44 -2.98
CA ARG A 50 -12.70 -13.85 -4.21
C ARG A 50 -11.22 -13.46 -4.21
N ALA A 51 -10.86 -12.34 -3.59
CA ALA A 51 -9.46 -11.92 -3.47
C ALA A 51 -8.70 -12.85 -2.52
N LEU A 52 -9.31 -13.21 -1.37
CA LEU A 52 -8.73 -14.20 -0.45
C LEU A 52 -8.54 -15.56 -1.13
N GLN A 53 -9.54 -16.03 -1.88
CA GLN A 53 -9.44 -17.28 -2.62
C GLN A 53 -8.33 -17.24 -3.68
N ALA A 54 -8.16 -16.12 -4.39
CA ALA A 54 -7.08 -15.95 -5.36
C ALA A 54 -5.69 -16.01 -4.70
N LEU A 55 -5.55 -15.43 -3.50
CA LEU A 55 -4.33 -15.50 -2.71
C LEU A 55 -4.06 -16.93 -2.21
N GLN A 56 -5.07 -17.62 -1.69
CA GLN A 56 -4.93 -19.00 -1.21
C GLN A 56 -4.53 -19.97 -2.33
N ASN A 57 -5.07 -19.77 -3.53
CA ASN A 57 -4.81 -20.64 -4.68
C ASN A 57 -3.64 -20.16 -5.56
N GLY A 58 -3.03 -19.02 -5.22
CA GLY A 58 -1.92 -18.49 -5.98
C GLY A 58 -0.71 -19.42 -5.96
N ARG A 59 0.03 -19.44 -7.07
CA ARG A 59 1.21 -20.28 -7.26
C ARG A 59 2.40 -19.41 -7.57
N PHE A 60 3.61 -19.94 -7.33
CA PHE A 60 4.87 -19.29 -7.69
C PHE A 60 5.15 -17.95 -7.00
N TYR A 61 4.69 -17.75 -5.76
CA TYR A 61 4.99 -16.55 -4.96
C TYR A 61 6.49 -16.26 -4.76
N HIS A 62 7.35 -17.25 -5.00
CA HIS A 62 8.81 -17.15 -4.92
C HIS A 62 9.47 -16.75 -6.25
N ILE A 63 8.68 -16.59 -7.32
CA ILE A 63 9.14 -16.18 -8.64
C ILE A 63 8.69 -14.74 -8.88
N TYR A 64 9.55 -13.93 -9.51
CA TYR A 64 9.20 -12.56 -9.86
C TYR A 64 7.91 -12.50 -10.70
N PRO A 65 6.98 -11.57 -10.39
CA PRO A 65 5.78 -11.38 -11.19
C PRO A 65 6.11 -10.73 -12.54
N ASP A 66 5.10 -10.62 -13.41
CA ASP A 66 5.18 -9.80 -14.61
C ASP A 66 5.53 -8.34 -14.24
N PRO A 67 6.70 -7.82 -14.67
CA PRO A 67 7.15 -6.49 -14.28
C PRO A 67 6.24 -5.38 -14.81
N GLU A 68 5.47 -5.63 -15.86
CA GLU A 68 4.58 -4.64 -16.47
C GLU A 68 3.16 -4.68 -15.89
N SER A 69 2.87 -5.62 -14.98
CA SER A 69 1.54 -5.82 -14.39
C SER A 69 0.42 -5.93 -15.44
N ASN A 70 0.68 -6.62 -16.56
CA ASN A 70 -0.20 -6.62 -17.74
C ASN A 70 -1.61 -7.09 -17.40
N ALA A 71 -1.74 -8.22 -16.72
CA ALA A 71 -3.03 -8.79 -16.36
C ALA A 71 -3.89 -7.83 -15.51
N LEU A 72 -3.27 -7.11 -14.57
CA LEU A 72 -3.94 -6.10 -13.76
C LEU A 72 -4.37 -4.91 -14.62
N ARG A 73 -3.47 -4.39 -15.46
CA ARG A 73 -3.76 -3.24 -16.32
C ARG A 73 -4.82 -3.54 -17.37
N ASP A 74 -4.88 -4.77 -17.88
CA ASP A 74 -5.92 -5.23 -18.80
C ASP A 74 -7.29 -5.30 -18.09
N ALA A 75 -7.33 -5.86 -16.88
CA ALA A 75 -8.56 -5.91 -16.08
C ALA A 75 -9.06 -4.51 -15.69
N LEU A 76 -8.16 -3.60 -15.29
CA LEU A 76 -8.49 -2.20 -15.01
C LEU A 76 -8.95 -1.46 -16.26
N SER A 77 -8.36 -1.73 -17.42
CA SER A 77 -8.79 -1.15 -18.70
C SER A 77 -10.23 -1.54 -19.02
N ALA A 78 -10.58 -2.82 -18.88
CA ALA A 78 -11.95 -3.30 -19.07
C ALA A 78 -12.94 -2.72 -18.05
N TYR A 79 -12.52 -2.59 -16.78
CA TYR A 79 -13.37 -2.04 -15.71
C TYR A 79 -13.63 -0.54 -15.86
N THR A 80 -12.60 0.24 -16.21
CA THR A 80 -12.66 1.71 -16.24
C THR A 80 -12.99 2.28 -17.62
N GLY A 81 -12.83 1.50 -18.68
CA GLY A 81 -12.88 1.96 -20.07
C GLY A 81 -11.64 2.76 -20.51
N MET A 82 -10.63 2.92 -19.65
CA MET A 82 -9.41 3.64 -20.01
C MET A 82 -8.44 2.76 -20.80
N PRO A 83 -7.77 3.28 -21.84
CA PRO A 83 -6.73 2.54 -22.55
C PRO A 83 -5.64 2.08 -21.58
N LYS A 84 -5.18 0.82 -21.71
CA LYS A 84 -4.06 0.25 -20.93
C LYS A 84 -2.82 1.14 -20.87
N ALA A 85 -2.53 1.84 -21.98
CA ALA A 85 -1.40 2.77 -22.09
C ALA A 85 -1.50 3.99 -21.14
N ARG A 86 -2.69 4.27 -20.59
CA ARG A 86 -2.94 5.33 -19.61
C ARG A 86 -3.03 4.82 -18.17
N LEU A 87 -2.79 3.52 -17.95
CA LEU A 87 -2.86 2.89 -16.64
C LEU A 87 -1.46 2.46 -16.19
N LEU A 88 -1.07 2.94 -15.01
CA LEU A 88 0.14 2.57 -14.30
C LEU A 88 -0.23 1.82 -13.02
N ALA A 89 0.42 0.70 -12.76
CA ALA A 89 0.32 -0.01 -11.50
C ALA A 89 1.49 0.40 -10.61
N GLY A 90 1.24 0.58 -9.31
CA GLY A 90 2.25 0.87 -8.29
C GLY A 90 1.95 0.10 -6.99
N ALA A 91 2.92 0.10 -6.08
CA ALA A 91 2.86 -0.48 -4.75
C ALA A 91 2.05 0.42 -3.78
N GLY A 92 0.80 0.69 -4.14
CA GLY A 92 -0.05 1.67 -3.46
C GLY A 92 0.03 3.07 -4.09
N ALA A 93 -0.93 3.93 -3.72
CA ALA A 93 -1.03 5.26 -4.29
C ALA A 93 0.15 6.17 -3.88
N ASP A 94 0.72 5.97 -2.70
CA ASP A 94 1.84 6.77 -2.20
C ASP A 94 3.07 6.67 -3.10
N GLU A 95 3.38 5.47 -3.63
CA GLU A 95 4.47 5.31 -4.61
C GLU A 95 4.18 6.09 -5.89
N LEU A 96 2.94 6.05 -6.38
CA LEU A 96 2.56 6.79 -7.58
C LEU A 96 2.68 8.32 -7.36
N ILE A 97 2.35 8.80 -6.16
CA ILE A 97 2.55 10.21 -5.78
C ILE A 97 4.04 10.54 -5.75
N ASP A 98 4.88 9.72 -5.10
CA ASP A 98 6.34 9.91 -5.06
C ASP A 98 6.95 9.94 -6.48
N LEU A 99 6.57 9.00 -7.35
CA LEU A 99 7.03 8.95 -8.74
C LEU A 99 6.62 10.20 -9.52
N LEU A 100 5.39 10.68 -9.33
CA LEU A 100 4.92 11.91 -9.96
C LEU A 100 5.75 13.11 -9.50
N LEU A 101 5.99 13.26 -8.19
CA LEU A 101 6.80 14.35 -7.65
C LEU A 101 8.23 14.30 -8.20
N ARG A 102 8.88 13.13 -8.23
CA ARG A 102 10.24 12.98 -8.77
C ARG A 102 10.35 13.24 -10.27
N ALA A 103 9.26 13.04 -11.01
CA ALA A 103 9.25 13.25 -12.45
C ALA A 103 9.08 14.73 -12.83
N VAL A 104 8.45 15.54 -11.97
CA VAL A 104 8.06 16.92 -12.31
C VAL A 104 8.64 18.01 -11.41
N LEU A 105 9.19 17.67 -10.24
CA LEU A 105 9.80 18.60 -9.27
C LEU A 105 11.30 18.33 -9.13
#